data_AF-A0A1F8SJB3-F1
#
_entry.id   AF-A0A1F8SJB3-F1
#
_cell.length_a   1.000
_cell.length_b   1.000
_cell.length_c   1.000
_cell.angle_alpha   90.00
_cell.angle_beta   90.00
_cell.angle_gamma   90.00
#
_symmetry.space_group_name_H-M   'P 1'
#
loop_
_entity.id
_entity.type
_entity.pdbx_description
1 polymer ?
#
loop_
_entity_poly.entity_id
_entity_poly.type
_entity_poly.pdbx_seq_one_letter_code
_entity_poly.pdbx_strand_id
1 'polypeptide(L)'
;MINDILLYVGSAVITLWGIAHIVPTKSVVGGFGPISQDNKRIITMEWIAEGLTLFFIGLLVLFVTIWGEARNQTSAIVYMASAAMLVIMAALTSVTGARTSIVPIKICPFVKVAVATLFFLGTVL
;
A
#
# COMPACT_ATOMS: atom_id res chain seq x y z
N MET A 1 16.94 -15.77 4.81
CA MET A 1 17.34 -14.81 5.85
C MET A 1 17.23 -13.36 5.38
N ILE A 2 18.11 -12.85 4.50
CA ILE A 2 17.96 -11.46 3.98
C ILE A 2 16.61 -11.28 3.26
N ASN A 3 16.23 -12.25 2.44
CA ASN A 3 14.95 -12.29 1.73
C ASN A 3 13.75 -12.10 2.67
N ASP A 4 13.67 -12.92 3.70
CA ASP A 4 12.58 -12.91 4.67
C ASP A 4 12.54 -11.59 5.44
N ILE A 5 13.71 -11.03 5.80
CA ILE A 5 13.80 -9.72 6.46
C ILE A 5 13.20 -8.63 5.56
N LEU A 6 13.53 -8.60 4.27
CA LEU A 6 12.98 -7.63 3.33
C LEU A 6 11.45 -7.76 3.21
N LEU A 7 10.95 -8.99 3.14
CA LEU A 7 9.52 -9.29 3.08
C LEU A 7 8.79 -8.89 4.36
N TYR A 8 9.35 -9.18 5.54
CA TYR A 8 8.79 -8.79 6.82
C TYR A 8 8.75 -7.26 6.99
N VAL A 9 9.84 -6.57 6.67
CA VAL A 9 9.92 -5.11 6.76
C VAL A 9 8.92 -4.47 5.79
N GLY A 10 8.89 -4.91 4.53
CA GLY A 10 7.93 -4.40 3.56
C GLY A 10 6.48 -4.62 3.99
N SER A 11 6.18 -5.80 4.56
CA SER A 11 4.85 -6.16 5.04
C SER A 11 4.43 -5.28 6.21
N ALA A 12 5.31 -5.07 7.18
CA ALA A 12 5.05 -4.19 8.32
C ALA A 12 4.79 -2.75 7.86
N VAL A 13 5.65 -2.21 7.00
CA VAL A 13 5.54 -0.84 6.49
C VAL A 13 4.21 -0.63 5.77
N ILE A 14 3.83 -1.51 4.83
CA ILE A 14 2.62 -1.30 4.04
C ILE A 14 1.34 -1.56 4.83
N THR A 15 1.37 -2.50 5.78
CA THR A 15 0.25 -2.73 6.71
C THR A 15 0.00 -1.49 7.55
N LEU A 16 1.04 -0.93 8.17
CA LEU A 16 0.94 0.29 8.97
C LEU A 16 0.50 1.48 8.13
N TRP A 17 0.98 1.59 6.89
CA TRP A 17 0.57 2.64 5.97
C TRP A 17 -0.91 2.52 5.55
N GLY A 18 -1.43 1.30 5.40
CA GLY A 18 -2.86 1.04 5.18
C GLY A 18 -3.71 1.47 6.38
N ILE A 19 -3.27 1.17 7.61
CA ILE A 19 -3.92 1.67 8.85
C ILE A 19 -3.91 3.20 8.89
N ALA A 20 -2.79 3.82 8.50
CA ALA A 20 -2.64 5.27 8.44
C ALA A 20 -3.52 5.94 7.37
N HIS A 21 -4.04 5.20 6.38
CA HIS A 21 -5.11 5.70 5.53
C HIS A 21 -6.44 5.65 6.27
N ILE A 22 -6.78 4.53 6.89
CA ILE A 22 -8.12 4.31 7.47
C ILE A 22 -8.38 5.22 8.70
N VAL A 23 -7.45 5.28 9.66
CA VAL A 23 -7.67 5.95 10.95
C VAL A 23 -7.96 7.46 10.81
N PRO A 24 -7.17 8.26 10.07
CA PRO A 24 -7.41 9.71 9.95
C PRO A 24 -8.40 10.09 8.84
N THR A 25 -9.17 9.16 8.26
CA THR A 25 -10.05 9.42 7.11
C THR A 25 -10.93 10.66 7.29
N LYS A 26 -11.58 10.82 8.44
CA LYS A 26 -12.46 11.97 8.72
C LYS A 26 -11.70 13.30 8.66
N SER A 27 -10.47 13.34 9.16
CA SER A 27 -9.62 14.53 9.14
C SER A 27 -9.15 14.85 7.71
N VAL A 28 -8.76 13.82 6.95
CA VAL A 28 -8.34 13.97 5.55
C VAL A 28 -9.48 14.49 4.68
N VAL A 29 -10.66 13.88 4.76
CA VAL A 29 -11.86 14.30 4.00
C VAL A 29 -12.28 15.72 4.38
N GLY A 30 -12.15 16.09 5.66
CA GLY A 30 -12.39 17.46 6.13
C GLY A 30 -11.38 18.48 5.63
N GLY A 31 -10.19 18.05 5.20
CA GLY A 31 -9.15 18.90 4.61
C GLY A 31 -9.42 19.27 3.14
N PHE A 32 -10.36 18.60 2.47
CA PHE A 32 -10.83 19.04 1.15
C PHE A 32 -11.73 20.28 1.30
N GLY A 33 -11.59 21.23 0.37
CA GLY A 33 -12.34 22.49 0.38
C GLY A 33 -13.85 22.34 0.20
N PRO A 34 -14.57 23.39 -0.24
CA PRO A 34 -16.02 23.33 -0.38
C PRO A 34 -16.43 22.37 -1.53
N ILE A 35 -16.66 21.10 -1.19
CA ILE A 35 -17.18 20.05 -2.08
C ILE A 35 -18.53 19.53 -1.59
N SER A 36 -19.32 18.98 -2.52
CA SER A 36 -20.64 18.39 -2.23
C SER A 36 -20.52 17.22 -1.24
N GLN A 37 -21.63 16.87 -0.58
CA GLN A 37 -21.67 15.71 0.32
C GLN A 37 -21.42 14.39 -0.43
N ASP A 38 -21.88 14.27 -1.67
CA ASP A 38 -21.63 13.08 -2.47
C ASP A 38 -20.16 12.93 -2.83
N ASN A 39 -19.47 14.02 -3.17
CA ASN A 39 -18.02 14.01 -3.38
C ASN A 39 -17.27 13.59 -2.11
N LYS A 40 -17.70 14.08 -0.94
CA LYS A 40 -17.10 13.66 0.35
C LYS A 40 -17.27 12.17 0.61
N ARG A 41 -18.44 11.62 0.29
CA ARG A 41 -18.72 10.18 0.43
C ARG A 41 -17.85 9.35 -0.51
N ILE A 42 -17.72 9.75 -1.78
CA ILE A 42 -16.86 9.05 -2.74
C ILE A 42 -15.40 9.12 -2.31
N ILE A 43 -14.88 10.29 -1.92
CA ILE A 43 -13.50 10.42 -1.43
C ILE A 43 -13.28 9.56 -0.19
N THR A 44 -14.23 9.52 0.75
CA THR A 44 -14.17 8.66 1.94
C THR A 44 -14.06 7.20 1.55
N MET A 45 -14.89 6.75 0.60
CA MET A 45 -14.91 5.37 0.12
C MET A 45 -13.58 5.00 -0.55
N GLU A 46 -13.10 5.81 -1.49
CA GLU A 46 -11.83 5.57 -2.20
C GLU A 46 -10.64 5.56 -1.24
N TRP A 47 -10.63 6.49 -0.28
CA TRP A 47 -9.59 6.59 0.73
C TRP A 47 -9.51 5.33 1.62
N ILE A 48 -10.66 4.83 2.06
CA ILE A 48 -10.75 3.59 2.85
C ILE A 48 -10.41 2.38 1.98
N ALA A 49 -10.88 2.32 0.73
CA ALA A 49 -10.61 1.22 -0.19
C ALA A 49 -9.11 1.08 -0.47
N GLU A 50 -8.41 2.20 -0.69
CA GLU A 50 -6.96 2.22 -0.81
C GLU A 50 -6.29 1.72 0.47
N GLY A 51 -6.68 2.24 1.63
CA GLY A 51 -6.15 1.81 2.93
C GLY A 51 -6.33 0.32 3.22
N LEU A 52 -7.52 -0.22 2.94
CA LEU A 52 -7.82 -1.66 3.08
C LEU A 52 -6.99 -2.50 2.11
N THR A 53 -6.79 -2.03 0.88
CA THR A 53 -5.94 -2.72 -0.11
C THR A 53 -4.50 -2.83 0.37
N LEU A 54 -3.93 -1.73 0.87
CA LEU A 54 -2.56 -1.71 1.38
C LEU A 54 -2.39 -2.58 2.63
N PHE A 55 -3.37 -2.53 3.54
CA PHE A 55 -3.43 -3.39 4.71
C PHE A 55 -3.50 -4.87 4.33
N PHE A 56 -4.38 -5.22 3.40
CA PHE A 56 -4.54 -6.59 2.90
C PHE A 56 -3.25 -7.11 2.24
N ILE A 57 -2.62 -6.32 1.35
CA ILE A 57 -1.36 -6.71 0.70
C ILE A 57 -0.27 -6.99 1.75
N GLY A 58 -0.16 -6.12 2.77
CA GLY A 58 0.81 -6.30 3.84
C GLY A 58 0.59 -7.58 4.65
N LEU A 59 -0.66 -7.87 5.03
CA LEU A 59 -1.01 -9.12 5.70
C LEU A 59 -0.80 -10.35 4.82
N LEU A 60 -1.15 -10.26 3.54
CA LEU A 60 -0.96 -11.35 2.58
C LEU A 60 0.52 -11.74 2.48
N VAL A 61 1.41 -10.76 2.26
CA VAL A 61 2.85 -11.03 2.17
C VAL A 61 3.40 -11.52 3.51
N LEU A 62 2.98 -10.94 4.64
CA LEU A 62 3.37 -11.41 5.97
C LEU A 62 3.03 -12.88 6.18
N PHE A 63 1.78 -13.25 5.92
CA PHE A 63 1.27 -14.61 6.11
C PHE A 63 1.92 -15.62 5.18
N VAL A 64 2.12 -15.27 3.91
CA VAL A 64 2.86 -16.11 2.97
C VAL A 64 4.33 -16.24 3.38
N THR A 65 4.92 -15.24 4.02
CA THR A 65 6.31 -15.31 4.53
C THR A 65 6.43 -16.18 5.79
N ILE A 66 5.41 -16.17 6.67
CA ILE A 66 5.40 -16.99 7.90
C ILE A 66 5.15 -18.47 7.58
N TRP A 67 4.18 -18.77 6.72
CA TRP A 67 3.70 -20.13 6.48
C TRP A 67 4.15 -20.73 5.15
N GLY A 68 4.52 -19.89 4.20
CA GLY A 68 5.08 -20.33 2.93
C GLY A 68 6.59 -20.45 3.02
N GLU A 69 7.16 -21.32 2.19
CA GLU A 69 8.59 -21.29 1.92
C GLU A 69 8.87 -20.14 0.95
N ALA A 70 9.80 -19.23 1.28
CA ALA A 70 10.09 -18.05 0.46
C ALA A 70 10.54 -18.40 -0.98
N ARG A 71 11.12 -19.60 -1.18
CA ARG A 71 11.55 -20.12 -2.49
C ARG A 71 10.49 -20.94 -3.22
N ASN A 72 9.33 -21.16 -2.62
CA ASN A 72 8.24 -21.82 -3.30
C ASN A 72 7.73 -20.92 -4.44
N GLN A 73 7.53 -21.50 -5.61
CA GLN A 73 7.06 -20.78 -6.80
C GLN A 73 5.75 -20.02 -6.54
N THR A 74 4.83 -20.59 -5.75
CA THR A 74 3.57 -19.95 -5.37
C THR A 74 3.82 -18.70 -4.52
N SER A 75 4.69 -18.78 -3.52
CA SER A 75 5.06 -17.63 -2.68
C SER A 75 5.68 -16.51 -3.52
N ALA A 76 6.59 -16.85 -4.43
CA ALA A 76 7.23 -15.90 -5.33
C ALA A 76 6.22 -15.18 -6.24
N ILE A 77 5.23 -15.89 -6.77
CA ILE A 77 4.14 -15.29 -7.56
C ILE A 77 3.36 -14.29 -6.71
N VAL A 78 3.01 -14.63 -5.46
CA VAL A 78 2.26 -13.73 -4.57
C VAL A 78 3.06 -12.47 -4.25
N TYR A 79 4.35 -12.61 -3.93
CA TYR A 79 5.21 -11.45 -3.64
C TYR A 79 5.37 -10.54 -4.84
N MET A 80 5.60 -11.10 -6.03
CA MET A 80 5.74 -10.36 -7.28
C MET A 80 4.43 -9.69 -7.71
N ALA A 81 3.29 -10.37 -7.58
CA ALA A 81 1.98 -9.79 -7.86
C ALA A 81 1.68 -8.62 -6.90
N SER A 82 2.03 -8.78 -5.63
CA SER A 82 1.89 -7.72 -4.62
C SER A 82 2.78 -6.52 -4.94
N ALA A 83 4.04 -6.75 -5.29
CA ALA A 83 4.97 -5.70 -5.71
C ALA A 83 4.46 -4.96 -6.97
N ALA A 84 4.01 -5.70 -7.98
CA ALA A 84 3.45 -5.13 -9.20
C ALA A 84 2.21 -4.27 -8.90
N MET A 85 1.29 -4.75 -8.07
CA MET A 85 0.10 -3.98 -7.68
C MET A 85 0.48 -2.68 -6.96
N LEU A 86 1.46 -2.73 -6.05
CA LEU A 86 1.96 -1.52 -5.38
C LEU A 86 2.55 -0.50 -6.36
N VAL A 87 3.27 -0.95 -7.40
CA VAL A 87 3.77 -0.07 -8.47
C VAL A 87 2.63 0.54 -9.28
N ILE A 88 1.63 -0.26 -9.67
CA ILE A 88 0.44 0.22 -10.40
C ILE A 88 -0.30 1.28 -9.57
N MET A 89 -0.55 1.00 -8.28
CA MET A 89 -1.16 1.95 -7.37
C MET A 89 -0.31 3.20 -7.16
N ALA A 90 1.03 3.07 -7.09
CA ALA A 90 1.93 4.21 -6.98
C ALA A 90 1.85 5.11 -8.21
N ALA A 91 1.82 4.53 -9.42
CA ALA A 91 1.65 5.26 -10.66
C ALA A 91 0.29 5.97 -10.68
N LEU A 92 -0.80 5.26 -10.34
CA LEU A 92 -2.14 5.84 -10.24
C LEU A 92 -2.18 7.03 -9.28
N THR A 93 -1.65 6.88 -8.05
CA THR A 93 -1.60 7.98 -7.08
C THR A 93 -0.75 9.14 -7.58
N SER A 94 0.38 8.87 -8.24
CA SER A 94 1.27 9.92 -8.77
C SER A 94 0.61 10.77 -9.85
N VAL A 95 -0.19 10.15 -10.73
CA VAL A 95 -0.88 10.87 -11.80
C VAL A 95 -2.21 11.49 -11.36
N THR A 96 -2.79 11.04 -10.25
CA THR A 96 -4.06 11.53 -9.69
C THR A 96 -3.87 12.26 -8.35
N GLY A 97 -4.00 11.54 -7.23
CA GLY A 97 -4.09 12.09 -5.88
C GLY A 97 -2.89 12.93 -5.42
N ALA A 98 -1.68 12.64 -5.89
CA ALA A 98 -0.46 13.39 -5.51
C ALA A 98 -0.48 14.85 -5.99
N ARG A 99 -1.42 15.20 -6.89
CA ARG A 99 -1.64 16.57 -7.36
C ARG A 99 -2.52 17.41 -6.42
N THR A 100 -3.09 16.80 -5.38
CA THR A 100 -3.86 17.53 -4.34
C THR A 100 -2.94 18.28 -3.37
N SER A 101 -3.49 19.11 -2.48
CA SER A 101 -2.72 19.75 -1.40
C SER A 101 -2.46 18.82 -0.20
N ILE A 102 -3.07 17.64 -0.17
CA ILE A 102 -3.05 16.72 0.98
C ILE A 102 -1.72 15.96 1.02
N VAL A 103 -0.88 16.30 2.00
CA VAL A 103 0.51 15.81 2.12
C VAL A 103 0.61 14.27 2.16
N PRO A 104 -0.20 13.53 2.95
CA PRO A 104 -0.14 12.07 2.96
C PRO A 104 -0.27 11.43 1.57
N ILE A 105 -1.09 12.01 0.68
CA ILE A 105 -1.29 11.50 -0.68
C ILE A 105 -0.03 11.64 -1.53
N LYS A 106 0.72 12.73 -1.31
CA LYS A 106 1.99 12.98 -1.99
C LYS A 106 3.09 12.01 -1.57
N ILE A 107 3.06 11.57 -0.32
CA ILE A 107 4.03 10.62 0.25
C ILE A 107 3.70 9.18 -0.17
N CYS A 108 2.41 8.86 -0.28
CA CYS A 108 1.90 7.52 -0.60
C CYS A 108 2.59 6.80 -1.78
N PRO A 109 2.81 7.41 -2.97
CA PRO A 109 3.48 6.72 -4.06
C PRO A 109 4.92 6.30 -3.73
N PHE A 110 5.66 7.11 -2.96
CA PHE A 110 7.03 6.76 -2.55
C PHE A 110 7.06 5.58 -1.59
N VAL A 111 6.12 5.53 -0.63
CA VAL A 111 5.99 4.38 0.29
C VAL A 111 5.68 3.11 -0.48
N LYS A 112 4.73 3.16 -1.42
CA LYS A 112 4.37 2.02 -2.26
C LYS A 112 5.54 1.53 -3.10
N VAL A 113 6.29 2.43 -3.75
CA VAL A 113 7.47 2.05 -4.54
C VAL A 113 8.55 1.44 -3.65
N ALA A 114 8.84 2.04 -2.49
CA ALA A 114 9.83 1.52 -1.56
C ALA A 114 9.48 0.09 -1.11
N VAL A 115 8.22 -0.15 -0.73
CA VAL A 115 7.78 -1.50 -0.35
C VAL A 115 7.78 -2.45 -1.55
N ALA A 116 7.36 -2.01 -2.73
CA ALA A 116 7.43 -2.84 -3.93
C ALA A 116 8.86 -3.28 -4.23
N THR A 117 9.85 -2.40 -4.04
CA THR A 117 11.27 -2.73 -4.15
C THR A 117 11.69 -3.76 -3.10
N LEU A 118 11.24 -3.62 -1.84
CA LEU A 118 11.52 -4.62 -0.80
C LEU A 118 10.93 -5.99 -1.13
N PHE A 119 9.69 -6.04 -1.64
CA PHE A 119 9.05 -7.29 -2.06
C PHE A 119 9.74 -7.92 -3.27
N PHE A 120 10.11 -7.11 -4.26
CA PHE A 120 10.86 -7.57 -5.42
C PHE A 120 12.22 -8.15 -5.01
N LEU A 121 13.03 -7.38 -4.27
CA LEU A 121 14.35 -7.82 -3.81
C LEU A 121 14.27 -9.04 -2.88
N GLY A 122 13.28 -9.07 -1.98
CA GLY A 122 13.02 -10.22 -1.11
C GLY A 122 12.65 -11.49 -1.88
N THR A 123 12.18 -11.36 -3.13
CA THR A 123 11.83 -12.50 -3.99
C THR A 123 12.99 -12.98 -4.86
N VAL A 124 13.84 -12.06 -5.35
CA VAL A 124 14.88 -12.39 -6.36
C VAL A 124 16.27 -12.64 -5.79
N LEU A 125 16.57 -12.20 -4.57
CA LEU A 125 17.83 -12.49 -3.87
C LEU A 125 17.82 -13.88 -3.24
#